data_AF-A0A257CV75-F1
#
_entry.id   AF-A0A257CV75-F1
#
_cell.length_a   1.000
_cell.length_b   1.000
_cell.length_c   1.000
_cell.angle_alpha   90.00
_cell.angle_beta   90.00
_cell.angle_gamma   90.00
#
_symmetry.space_group_name_H-M   'P 1'
#
loop_
_entity.id
_entity.type
_entity.pdbx_description
1 polymer ?
#
loop_
_entity_poly.entity_id
_entity_poly.type
_entity_poly.pdbx_seq_one_letter_code
_entity_poly.pdbx_strand_id
1 'polypeptide(L)'
;MTQLQELLSTRDSVSSAELMQQLRTGLQHTTAASGTGAATHQLLLDYFKLDARASDASFASAFKKYPDTAQALLALCATHQLSILHGLMQSLMNGPAKPQGAFKRGLQAQAAAQANKPGVVAALQGFASAAFASPGHEVEIELSLAWGGLEDCLLDRVAEHAAVIDFAWGPAERKKRQQAQAVQLALTQRSASELLRAFLSDGAPQVLAQPSEWDMAHAGAPADEVPIAVHHVAMSAPLPESWRTHLAAYPSAAQLLAVYEHCNGIALFCTHPHDLRSAGFVFLPTHQWDEARAEMLDWLSSVDFQDDPDSLPAWVRSAIAFGKIPGDASYWILPIEGPFAGQVLLSNEDVSAESSRYANFDSLVATLRLFPQDILGSGGYVSYMSADHPHALYPVGYESPSVCQN
;
A
#
# COMPACT_ATOMS: atom_id res chain seq x y z
N MET A 1 -0.69 20.12 -16.48
CA MET A 1 -0.83 18.65 -16.47
C MET A 1 -2.18 18.34 -15.86
N THR A 2 -3.04 17.58 -16.55
CA THR A 2 -4.34 17.12 -16.00
C THR A 2 -4.11 15.98 -14.98
N GLN A 3 -5.11 15.66 -14.15
CA GLN A 3 -5.01 14.53 -13.21
C GLN A 3 -4.80 13.19 -13.92
N LEU A 4 -5.39 13.01 -15.11
CA LEU A 4 -5.16 11.81 -15.92
C LEU A 4 -3.73 11.77 -16.47
N GLN A 5 -3.17 12.91 -16.90
CA GLN A 5 -1.76 12.96 -17.33
C GLN A 5 -0.81 12.65 -16.17
N GLU A 6 -1.16 13.06 -14.95
CA GLU A 6 -0.42 12.69 -13.74
C GLU A 6 -0.45 11.17 -13.51
N LEU A 7 -1.64 10.55 -13.54
CA LEU A 7 -1.76 9.09 -13.43
C LEU A 7 -0.93 8.36 -14.50
N LEU A 8 -1.01 8.79 -15.76
CA LEU A 8 -0.29 8.14 -16.85
C LEU A 8 1.23 8.34 -16.77
N SER A 9 1.71 9.35 -16.06
CA SER A 9 3.15 9.58 -15.87
C SER A 9 3.82 8.51 -15.01
N THR A 10 3.05 7.72 -14.25
CA THR A 10 3.58 6.63 -13.42
C THR A 10 3.67 5.29 -14.16
N ARG A 11 3.25 5.22 -15.44
CA ARG A 11 3.11 3.96 -16.19
C ARG A 11 4.36 3.09 -16.24
N ASP A 12 5.54 3.68 -16.29
CA ASP A 12 6.80 2.91 -16.33
C ASP A 12 7.20 2.35 -14.95
N SER A 13 6.49 2.74 -13.88
CA SER A 13 6.79 2.37 -12.49
C SER A 13 5.74 1.46 -11.84
N VAL A 14 4.58 1.27 -12.47
CA VAL A 14 3.48 0.44 -11.94
C VAL A 14 2.92 -0.48 -13.00
N SER A 15 2.25 -1.56 -12.59
CA SER A 15 1.61 -2.48 -13.54
C SER A 15 0.42 -1.84 -14.25
N SER A 16 0.13 -2.28 -15.48
CA SER A 16 -1.00 -1.81 -16.28
C SER A 16 -2.34 -2.09 -15.60
N ALA A 17 -2.48 -3.24 -14.93
CA ALA A 17 -3.66 -3.60 -14.16
C ALA A 17 -3.93 -2.61 -13.03
N GLU A 18 -2.89 -2.19 -12.30
CA GLU A 18 -3.01 -1.20 -11.23
C GLU A 18 -3.45 0.17 -11.78
N LEU A 19 -2.87 0.61 -12.89
CA LEU A 19 -3.30 1.84 -13.56
C LEU A 19 -4.75 1.76 -14.05
N MET A 20 -5.15 0.63 -14.62
CA MET A 20 -6.52 0.42 -15.10
C MET A 20 -7.53 0.44 -13.94
N GLN A 21 -7.15 -0.09 -12.77
CA GLN A 21 -7.96 0.01 -11.55
C GLN A 21 -8.11 1.46 -11.10
N GLN A 22 -7.01 2.24 -11.03
CA GLN A 22 -7.09 3.65 -10.68
C GLN A 22 -7.92 4.44 -11.69
N LEU A 23 -7.71 4.19 -12.98
CA LEU A 23 -8.49 4.78 -14.06
C LEU A 23 -9.98 4.46 -13.88
N ARG A 24 -10.35 3.21 -13.60
CA ARG A 24 -11.75 2.80 -13.36
C ARG A 24 -12.38 3.58 -12.21
N THR A 25 -11.67 3.77 -11.11
CA THR A 25 -12.20 4.47 -9.93
C THR A 25 -12.37 5.97 -10.12
N GLY A 26 -11.58 6.56 -11.04
CA GLY A 26 -11.57 7.99 -11.29
C GLY A 26 -12.28 8.45 -12.57
N LEU A 27 -12.56 7.52 -13.47
CA LEU A 27 -13.24 7.80 -14.74
C LEU A 27 -14.71 8.13 -14.48
N GLN A 28 -15.18 9.25 -15.04
CA GLN A 28 -16.58 9.60 -14.97
C GLN A 28 -17.44 8.58 -15.73
N HIS A 29 -18.48 8.02 -15.07
CA HIS A 29 -19.31 6.96 -15.65
C HIS A 29 -20.40 7.45 -16.62
N THR A 30 -20.48 8.75 -16.88
CA THR A 30 -21.31 9.32 -17.94
C THR A 30 -20.62 9.20 -19.29
N THR A 31 -21.39 8.84 -20.33
CA THR A 31 -20.92 8.90 -21.72
C THR A 31 -20.36 10.29 -22.02
N ALA A 32 -19.12 10.36 -22.52
CA ALA A 32 -18.54 11.63 -22.94
C ALA A 32 -19.45 12.32 -23.96
N ALA A 33 -19.74 13.61 -23.74
CA ALA A 33 -20.36 14.44 -24.77
C ALA A 33 -19.42 14.47 -25.99
N SER A 34 -19.99 14.30 -27.19
CA SER A 34 -19.31 14.23 -28.50
C SER A 34 -17.91 14.85 -28.58
N GLY A 35 -16.94 14.17 -29.17
CA GLY A 35 -15.58 14.68 -29.35
C GLY A 35 -14.59 13.58 -29.73
N THR A 36 -13.33 13.93 -29.95
CA THR A 36 -12.28 12.99 -30.38
C THR A 36 -11.97 11.89 -29.36
N GLY A 37 -12.17 12.15 -28.07
CA GLY A 37 -11.98 11.16 -26.99
C GLY A 37 -13.22 10.34 -26.63
N ALA A 38 -14.40 10.65 -27.19
CA ALA A 38 -15.65 10.05 -26.74
C ALA A 38 -15.72 8.54 -27.01
N ALA A 39 -15.18 8.09 -28.14
CA ALA A 39 -15.10 6.67 -28.47
C ALA A 39 -14.20 5.90 -27.50
N THR A 40 -13.05 6.48 -27.13
CA THR A 40 -12.11 5.90 -26.17
C THR A 40 -12.72 5.85 -24.77
N HIS A 41 -13.39 6.92 -24.34
CA HIS A 41 -14.11 6.95 -23.06
C HIS A 41 -15.18 5.84 -23.00
N GLN A 42 -16.00 5.72 -24.04
CA GLN A 42 -17.02 4.69 -24.09
C GLN A 42 -16.42 3.28 -24.08
N LEU A 43 -15.34 3.06 -24.84
CA LEU A 43 -14.63 1.79 -24.85
C LEU A 43 -14.10 1.41 -23.46
N LEU A 44 -13.57 2.36 -22.69
CA LEU A 44 -13.14 2.11 -21.30
C LEU A 44 -14.30 1.69 -20.40
N LEU A 45 -15.42 2.41 -20.46
CA LEU A 45 -16.59 2.11 -19.63
C LEU A 45 -17.14 0.71 -19.93
N ASP A 46 -17.15 0.31 -21.19
CA ASP A 46 -17.63 -1.00 -21.59
C ASP A 46 -16.60 -2.10 -21.31
N TYR A 47 -15.30 -1.80 -21.48
CA TYR A 47 -14.21 -2.67 -21.04
C TYR A 47 -14.34 -2.99 -19.54
N PHE A 48 -14.54 -2.01 -18.67
CA PHE A 48 -14.64 -2.27 -17.22
C PHE A 48 -15.85 -3.13 -16.83
N LYS A 49 -16.96 -3.05 -17.57
CA LYS A 49 -18.12 -3.93 -17.38
C LYS A 49 -17.84 -5.36 -17.85
N LEU A 50 -17.10 -5.50 -18.93
CA LEU A 50 -16.67 -6.78 -19.49
C LEU A 50 -15.67 -7.44 -18.55
N ASP A 51 -14.64 -6.71 -18.13
CA ASP A 51 -13.56 -7.17 -17.25
C ASP A 51 -14.12 -7.68 -15.92
N ALA A 52 -14.95 -6.88 -15.24
CA ALA A 52 -15.61 -7.31 -14.02
C ALA A 52 -16.39 -8.63 -14.20
N ARG A 53 -17.05 -8.82 -15.36
CA ARG A 53 -17.76 -10.07 -15.65
C ARG A 53 -16.81 -11.23 -15.96
N ALA A 54 -15.67 -10.95 -16.59
CA ALA A 54 -14.67 -11.96 -16.87
C ALA A 54 -14.03 -12.46 -15.56
N SER A 55 -13.69 -11.55 -14.65
CA SER A 55 -13.16 -11.88 -13.31
C SER A 55 -14.14 -12.69 -12.47
N ASP A 56 -15.45 -12.38 -12.52
CA ASP A 56 -16.47 -13.06 -11.72
C ASP A 56 -16.88 -14.44 -12.26
N ALA A 57 -16.70 -14.70 -13.56
CA ALA A 57 -17.26 -15.88 -14.20
C ALA A 57 -16.28 -16.54 -15.18
N SER A 58 -16.06 -15.90 -16.33
CA SER A 58 -15.36 -16.49 -17.46
C SER A 58 -15.32 -15.48 -18.62
N PHE A 59 -14.23 -15.46 -19.39
CA PHE A 59 -14.13 -14.63 -20.60
C PHE A 59 -15.19 -15.00 -21.64
N ALA A 60 -15.45 -16.30 -21.84
CA ALA A 60 -16.47 -16.75 -22.80
C ALA A 60 -17.87 -16.22 -22.44
N SER A 61 -18.22 -16.29 -21.15
CA SER A 61 -19.48 -15.76 -20.62
C SER A 61 -19.55 -14.24 -20.76
N ALA A 62 -18.44 -13.54 -20.48
CA ALA A 62 -18.34 -12.09 -20.60
C ALA A 62 -18.48 -11.60 -22.05
N PHE A 63 -17.75 -12.21 -23.00
CA PHE A 63 -17.82 -11.84 -24.42
C PHE A 63 -19.20 -12.10 -25.01
N LYS A 64 -19.90 -13.16 -24.59
CA LYS A 64 -21.29 -13.40 -24.99
C LYS A 64 -22.24 -12.31 -24.48
N LYS A 65 -21.97 -11.78 -23.29
CA LYS A 65 -22.78 -10.71 -22.68
C LYS A 65 -22.49 -9.34 -23.30
N TYR A 66 -21.26 -9.08 -23.71
CA TYR A 66 -20.80 -7.81 -24.28
C TYR A 66 -20.12 -8.00 -25.65
N PRO A 67 -20.88 -8.44 -26.67
CA PRO A 67 -20.30 -8.81 -27.97
C PRO A 67 -19.68 -7.61 -28.71
N ASP A 68 -20.32 -6.45 -28.67
CA ASP A 68 -19.85 -5.25 -29.36
C ASP A 68 -18.51 -4.76 -28.81
N THR A 69 -18.36 -4.80 -27.47
CA THR A 69 -17.10 -4.48 -26.79
C THR A 69 -16.01 -5.48 -27.16
N ALA A 70 -16.32 -6.79 -27.17
CA ALA A 70 -15.37 -7.81 -27.59
C ALA A 70 -14.92 -7.60 -29.04
N GLN A 71 -15.83 -7.21 -29.93
CA GLN A 71 -15.53 -6.85 -31.32
C GLN A 71 -14.59 -5.64 -31.42
N ALA A 72 -14.83 -4.60 -30.62
CA ALA A 72 -14.00 -3.40 -30.59
C ALA A 72 -12.58 -3.71 -30.06
N LEU A 73 -12.48 -4.52 -29.01
CA LEU A 73 -11.19 -4.96 -28.47
C LEU A 73 -10.45 -5.87 -29.46
N LEU A 74 -11.14 -6.73 -30.22
CA LEU A 74 -10.53 -7.49 -31.32
C LEU A 74 -9.95 -6.58 -32.40
N ALA A 75 -10.65 -5.52 -32.78
CA ALA A 75 -10.15 -4.53 -33.72
C ALA A 75 -8.88 -3.86 -33.18
N LEU A 76 -8.87 -3.49 -31.89
CA LEU A 76 -7.69 -2.94 -31.23
C LEU A 76 -6.50 -3.93 -31.27
N CYS A 77 -6.73 -5.20 -30.92
CA CYS A 77 -5.71 -6.23 -30.99
C CYS A 77 -5.14 -6.39 -32.41
N ALA A 78 -5.99 -6.33 -33.44
CA ALA A 78 -5.55 -6.41 -34.83
C ALA A 78 -4.72 -5.19 -35.24
N THR A 79 -5.14 -3.98 -34.88
CA THR A 79 -4.41 -2.73 -35.16
C THR A 79 -3.04 -2.71 -34.50
N HIS A 80 -2.93 -3.19 -33.26
CA HIS A 80 -1.69 -3.20 -32.47
C HIS A 80 -0.90 -4.51 -32.57
N GLN A 81 -1.26 -5.39 -33.51
CA GLN A 81 -0.55 -6.65 -33.79
C GLN A 81 -0.45 -7.61 -32.59
N LEU A 82 -1.41 -7.57 -31.66
CA LEU A 82 -1.53 -8.49 -30.53
C LEU A 82 -2.07 -9.86 -31.00
N SER A 83 -1.33 -10.52 -31.89
CA SER A 83 -1.76 -11.72 -32.62
C SER A 83 -2.18 -12.88 -31.71
N ILE A 84 -1.47 -13.07 -30.59
CA ILE A 84 -1.77 -14.11 -29.60
C ILE A 84 -3.12 -13.85 -28.95
N LEU A 85 -3.28 -12.66 -28.37
CA LEU A 85 -4.50 -12.24 -27.71
C LEU A 85 -5.69 -12.24 -28.67
N HIS A 86 -5.49 -11.69 -29.87
CA HIS A 86 -6.47 -11.70 -30.94
C HIS A 86 -6.96 -13.13 -31.26
N GLY A 87 -6.05 -14.09 -31.43
CA GLY A 87 -6.39 -15.48 -31.70
C GLY A 87 -7.18 -16.15 -30.57
N LEU A 88 -6.80 -15.91 -29.32
CA LEU A 88 -7.49 -16.45 -28.14
C LEU A 88 -8.92 -15.88 -28.02
N MET A 89 -9.06 -14.55 -28.14
CA MET A 89 -10.37 -13.88 -28.11
C MET A 89 -11.28 -14.35 -29.25
N GLN A 90 -10.78 -14.41 -30.49
CA GLN A 90 -11.54 -14.92 -31.62
C GLN A 90 -11.97 -16.37 -31.41
N SER A 91 -11.12 -17.20 -30.79
CA SER A 91 -11.47 -18.58 -30.54
C SER A 91 -12.61 -18.73 -29.55
N LEU A 92 -12.66 -17.91 -28.49
CA LEU A 92 -13.78 -17.92 -27.54
C LEU A 92 -15.08 -17.38 -28.16
N MET A 93 -14.98 -16.38 -29.04
CA MET A 93 -16.16 -15.80 -29.69
C MET A 93 -16.77 -16.71 -30.77
N ASN A 94 -15.95 -17.47 -31.51
CA ASN A 94 -16.38 -18.20 -32.72
C ASN A 94 -16.75 -19.68 -32.50
N GLY A 95 -16.68 -20.21 -31.27
CA GLY A 95 -17.09 -21.59 -30.98
C GLY A 95 -16.08 -22.38 -30.16
N PRO A 96 -15.52 -23.52 -30.65
CA PRO A 96 -14.66 -24.34 -29.82
C PRO A 96 -13.36 -23.60 -29.48
N ALA A 97 -13.08 -23.50 -28.18
CA ALA A 97 -11.86 -22.94 -27.64
C ALA A 97 -10.62 -23.67 -28.19
N LYS A 98 -9.67 -22.92 -28.75
CA LYS A 98 -8.42 -23.37 -29.35
C LYS A 98 -7.25 -22.73 -28.59
N PRO A 99 -6.73 -23.40 -27.56
CA PRO A 99 -5.56 -22.91 -26.83
C PRO A 99 -4.32 -22.96 -27.72
N GLN A 100 -3.35 -22.10 -27.43
CA GLN A 100 -2.03 -22.14 -28.05
C GLN A 100 -1.10 -23.16 -27.39
N GLY A 101 -1.44 -23.58 -26.16
CA GLY A 101 -0.69 -24.51 -25.34
C GLY A 101 0.63 -23.95 -24.81
N ALA A 102 0.81 -22.64 -24.85
CA ALA A 102 2.01 -21.97 -24.36
C ALA A 102 2.12 -22.14 -22.84
N PHE A 103 1.01 -21.94 -22.12
CA PHE A 103 0.98 -22.09 -20.67
C PHE A 103 1.27 -23.54 -20.25
N LYS A 104 0.63 -24.50 -20.92
CA LYS A 104 0.87 -25.93 -20.71
C LYS A 104 2.32 -26.34 -20.90
N ARG A 105 2.96 -25.86 -21.98
CA ARG A 105 4.39 -26.12 -22.23
C ARG A 105 5.28 -25.49 -21.15
N GLY A 106 4.98 -24.26 -20.72
CA GLY A 106 5.72 -23.59 -19.64
C GLY A 106 5.64 -24.35 -18.32
N LEU A 107 4.44 -24.79 -17.93
CA LEU A 107 4.23 -25.55 -16.70
C LEU A 107 4.97 -26.89 -16.72
N GLN A 108 4.97 -27.59 -17.86
CA GLN A 108 5.72 -28.83 -18.04
C GLN A 108 7.24 -28.61 -17.94
N ALA A 109 7.76 -27.54 -18.55
CA ALA A 109 9.17 -27.18 -18.46
C ALA A 109 9.58 -26.88 -17.01
N GLN A 110 8.73 -26.18 -16.25
CA GLN A 110 8.99 -25.86 -14.85
C GLN A 110 8.95 -27.11 -13.95
N ALA A 111 8.02 -28.03 -14.19
CA ALA A 111 8.00 -29.32 -13.49
C ALA A 111 9.28 -30.13 -13.77
N ALA A 112 9.77 -30.13 -15.00
CA ALA A 112 11.03 -30.78 -15.36
C ALA A 112 12.24 -30.12 -14.68
N ALA A 113 12.26 -28.80 -14.58
CA ALA A 113 13.32 -28.06 -13.89
C ALA A 113 13.36 -28.31 -12.37
N GLN A 114 12.22 -28.61 -11.75
CA GLN A 114 12.09 -28.89 -10.31
C GLN A 114 12.05 -30.40 -9.99
N ALA A 115 12.61 -31.24 -10.85
CA ALA A 115 12.55 -32.71 -10.72
C ALA A 115 13.09 -33.26 -9.38
N ASN A 116 13.98 -32.51 -8.72
CA ASN A 116 14.53 -32.86 -7.40
C ASN A 116 13.63 -32.49 -6.21
N LYS A 117 12.49 -31.84 -6.44
CA LYS A 117 11.52 -31.41 -5.41
C LYS A 117 10.16 -32.10 -5.65
N PRO A 118 9.97 -33.36 -5.19
CA PRO A 118 8.79 -34.16 -5.54
C PRO A 118 7.46 -33.52 -5.10
N GLY A 119 7.43 -32.81 -3.97
CA GLY A 119 6.23 -32.08 -3.52
C GLY A 119 5.82 -30.96 -4.48
N VAL A 120 6.78 -30.21 -5.02
CA VAL A 120 6.53 -29.15 -6.01
C VAL A 120 6.04 -29.75 -7.31
N VAL A 121 6.66 -30.83 -7.78
CA VAL A 121 6.23 -31.54 -8.99
C VAL A 121 4.80 -32.08 -8.86
N ALA A 122 4.45 -32.69 -7.72
CA ALA A 122 3.11 -33.18 -7.46
C ALA A 122 2.07 -32.05 -7.44
N ALA A 123 2.40 -30.90 -6.83
CA ALA A 123 1.54 -29.72 -6.84
C ALA A 123 1.30 -29.19 -8.26
N LEU A 124 2.37 -29.05 -9.06
CA LEU A 124 2.29 -28.61 -10.46
C LEU A 124 1.45 -29.58 -11.31
N GLN A 125 1.60 -30.89 -11.11
CA GLN A 125 0.81 -31.91 -11.82
C GLN A 125 -0.66 -31.92 -11.40
N GLY A 126 -0.95 -31.74 -10.10
CA GLY A 126 -2.30 -31.61 -9.58
C GLY A 126 -3.02 -30.40 -10.16
N PHE A 127 -2.35 -29.24 -10.17
CA PHE A 127 -2.84 -28.03 -10.82
C PHE A 127 -3.05 -28.23 -12.33
N ALA A 128 -2.07 -28.79 -13.04
CA ALA A 128 -2.18 -29.09 -14.48
C ALA A 128 -3.41 -29.95 -14.81
N SER A 129 -3.71 -30.93 -13.96
CA SER A 129 -4.85 -31.84 -14.15
C SER A 129 -6.18 -31.09 -14.10
N ALA A 130 -6.31 -30.11 -13.21
CA ALA A 130 -7.50 -29.26 -13.13
C ALA A 130 -7.53 -28.20 -14.25
N ALA A 131 -6.42 -27.50 -14.46
CA ALA A 131 -6.28 -26.41 -15.42
C ALA A 131 -6.50 -26.85 -16.88
N PHE A 132 -6.06 -28.07 -17.23
CA PHE A 132 -6.16 -28.62 -18.59
C PHE A 132 -7.26 -29.67 -18.75
N ALA A 133 -8.21 -29.73 -17.80
CA ALA A 133 -9.33 -30.67 -17.86
C ALA A 133 -10.24 -30.43 -19.09
N SER A 134 -10.28 -29.19 -19.60
CA SER A 134 -10.97 -28.86 -20.86
C SER A 134 -10.18 -27.81 -21.66
N PRO A 135 -10.30 -27.82 -23.01
CA PRO A 135 -9.71 -26.77 -23.85
C PRO A 135 -10.23 -25.36 -23.53
N GLY A 136 -11.45 -25.26 -22.98
CA GLY A 136 -12.03 -23.99 -22.54
C GLY A 136 -11.25 -23.36 -21.39
N HIS A 137 -10.93 -24.15 -20.36
CA HIS A 137 -10.14 -23.67 -19.22
C HIS A 137 -8.74 -23.22 -19.66
N GLU A 138 -8.09 -23.97 -20.54
CA GLU A 138 -6.75 -23.62 -21.03
C GLU A 138 -6.76 -22.28 -21.79
N VAL A 139 -7.74 -22.04 -22.66
CA VAL A 139 -7.88 -20.76 -23.36
C VAL A 139 -8.16 -19.61 -22.40
N GLU A 140 -9.02 -19.81 -21.39
CA GLU A 140 -9.31 -18.75 -20.42
C GLU A 140 -8.08 -18.37 -19.59
N ILE A 141 -7.26 -19.36 -19.19
CA ILE A 141 -5.99 -19.11 -18.49
C ILE A 141 -5.02 -18.37 -19.41
N GLU A 142 -4.80 -18.85 -20.63
CA GLU A 142 -3.89 -18.18 -21.59
C GLU A 142 -4.36 -16.77 -21.92
N LEU A 143 -5.67 -16.55 -22.02
CA LEU A 143 -6.26 -15.23 -22.26
C LEU A 143 -6.03 -14.30 -21.06
N SER A 144 -6.24 -14.79 -19.83
CA SER A 144 -5.96 -14.03 -18.62
C SER A 144 -4.49 -13.59 -18.54
N LEU A 145 -3.56 -14.47 -18.91
CA LEU A 145 -2.13 -14.16 -18.92
C LEU A 145 -1.74 -13.16 -20.02
N ALA A 146 -2.43 -13.20 -21.16
CA ALA A 146 -2.22 -12.27 -22.27
C ALA A 146 -2.98 -10.95 -22.13
N TRP A 147 -3.89 -10.82 -21.15
CA TRP A 147 -4.81 -9.69 -21.01
C TRP A 147 -4.09 -8.36 -20.75
N GLY A 148 -2.96 -8.38 -20.04
CA GLY A 148 -2.16 -7.17 -19.78
C GLY A 148 -1.73 -6.41 -21.04
N GLY A 149 -1.48 -7.13 -22.15
CA GLY A 149 -1.16 -6.46 -23.42
C GLY A 149 -2.33 -5.65 -24.01
N LEU A 150 -3.58 -6.02 -23.68
CA LEU A 150 -4.76 -5.23 -24.02
C LEU A 150 -4.85 -3.96 -23.17
N GLU A 151 -4.58 -4.08 -21.88
CA GLU A 151 -4.56 -2.97 -20.93
C GLU A 151 -3.53 -1.92 -21.36
N ASP A 152 -2.34 -2.36 -21.79
CA ASP A 152 -1.31 -1.47 -22.34
C ASP A 152 -1.81 -0.70 -23.56
N CYS A 153 -2.44 -1.38 -24.51
CA CYS A 153 -2.99 -0.72 -25.70
C CYS A 153 -4.11 0.24 -25.33
N LEU A 154 -4.96 -0.09 -24.36
CA LEU A 154 -5.98 0.83 -23.87
C LEU A 154 -5.33 2.06 -23.22
N LEU A 155 -4.31 1.90 -22.39
CA LEU A 155 -3.57 3.00 -21.77
C LEU A 155 -2.89 3.89 -22.83
N ASP A 156 -2.36 3.33 -23.92
CA ASP A 156 -1.86 4.11 -25.07
C ASP A 156 -2.95 5.00 -25.67
N ARG A 157 -4.13 4.42 -25.93
CA ARG A 157 -5.29 5.16 -26.47
C ARG A 157 -5.76 6.24 -25.49
N VAL A 158 -5.72 5.97 -24.19
CA VAL A 158 -6.05 6.95 -23.16
C VAL A 158 -5.05 8.09 -23.14
N ALA A 159 -3.76 7.80 -23.26
CA ALA A 159 -2.71 8.82 -23.31
C ALA A 159 -2.87 9.77 -24.51
N GLU A 160 -3.20 9.24 -25.69
CA GLU A 160 -3.50 10.03 -26.90
C GLU A 160 -4.66 11.03 -26.70
N HIS A 161 -5.63 10.68 -25.84
CA HIS A 161 -6.86 11.42 -25.64
C HIS A 161 -7.00 12.01 -24.22
N ALA A 162 -5.93 12.02 -23.43
CA ALA A 162 -5.98 12.34 -22.00
C ALA A 162 -6.48 13.77 -21.69
N ALA A 163 -6.34 14.70 -22.64
CA ALA A 163 -6.78 16.09 -22.48
C ALA A 163 -8.31 16.26 -22.53
N VAL A 164 -9.05 15.26 -23.02
CA VAL A 164 -10.50 15.35 -23.25
C VAL A 164 -11.30 14.26 -22.50
N ILE A 165 -10.62 13.36 -21.78
CA ILE A 165 -11.26 12.36 -20.92
C ILE A 165 -11.52 13.01 -19.56
N ASP A 166 -12.78 12.97 -19.11
CA ASP A 166 -13.15 13.47 -17.79
C ASP A 166 -12.75 12.45 -16.71
N PHE A 167 -11.70 12.81 -15.98
CA PHE A 167 -11.10 12.00 -14.95
C PHE A 167 -10.88 12.86 -13.71
N ALA A 168 -11.34 12.35 -12.58
CA ALA A 168 -10.99 12.85 -11.27
C ALA A 168 -10.39 11.70 -10.45
N TRP A 169 -9.48 11.98 -9.53
CA TRP A 169 -8.99 10.92 -8.64
C TRP A 169 -10.13 10.16 -7.93
N GLY A 170 -10.02 8.83 -7.84
CA GLY A 170 -10.97 7.99 -7.11
C GLY A 170 -11.04 8.35 -5.61
N PRO A 171 -12.07 7.89 -4.87
CA PRO A 171 -12.25 8.25 -3.45
C PRO A 171 -11.04 7.97 -2.57
N ALA A 172 -10.40 6.81 -2.74
CA ALA A 172 -9.22 6.42 -1.95
C ALA A 172 -8.03 7.35 -2.20
N GLU A 173 -7.69 7.60 -3.46
CA GLU A 173 -6.58 8.48 -3.83
C GLU A 173 -6.87 9.95 -3.47
N ARG A 174 -8.13 10.40 -3.56
CA ARG A 174 -8.55 11.71 -3.04
C ARG A 174 -8.32 11.81 -1.54
N LYS A 175 -8.71 10.80 -0.76
CA LYS A 175 -8.47 10.75 0.69
C LYS A 175 -6.97 10.83 0.99
N LYS A 176 -6.15 10.00 0.34
CA LYS A 176 -4.69 10.01 0.47
C LYS A 176 -4.09 11.40 0.19
N ARG A 177 -4.51 12.04 -0.89
CA ARG A 177 -4.05 13.40 -1.26
C ARG A 177 -4.52 14.47 -0.29
N GLN A 178 -5.76 14.38 0.19
CA GLN A 178 -6.27 15.30 1.22
C GLN A 178 -5.48 15.15 2.53
N GLN A 179 -5.16 13.93 2.94
CA GLN A 179 -4.31 13.67 4.11
C GLN A 179 -2.90 14.26 3.91
N ALA A 180 -2.27 14.02 2.76
CA ALA A 180 -0.96 14.58 2.44
C ALA A 180 -0.97 16.12 2.45
N GLN A 181 -2.02 16.74 1.90
CA GLN A 181 -2.21 18.19 1.94
C GLN A 181 -2.41 18.71 3.37
N ALA A 182 -3.18 18.01 4.21
CA ALA A 182 -3.40 18.36 5.61
C ALA A 182 -2.09 18.27 6.42
N VAL A 183 -1.29 17.23 6.19
CA VAL A 183 0.05 17.07 6.76
C VAL A 183 0.96 18.22 6.35
N GLN A 184 1.01 18.54 5.06
CA GLN A 184 1.82 19.66 4.57
C GLN A 184 1.36 20.98 5.20
N LEU A 185 0.05 21.24 5.24
CA LEU A 185 -0.51 22.45 5.85
C LEU A 185 -0.14 22.56 7.32
N ALA A 186 -0.26 21.47 8.10
CA ALA A 186 0.12 21.46 9.51
C ALA A 186 1.61 21.79 9.69
N LEU A 187 2.49 21.25 8.83
CA LEU A 187 3.92 21.53 8.86
C LEU A 187 4.28 22.96 8.45
N THR A 188 3.41 23.67 7.70
CA THR A 188 3.60 25.12 7.46
C THR A 188 3.27 25.99 8.68
N GLN A 189 2.45 25.46 9.59
CA GLN A 189 1.98 26.20 10.77
C GLN A 189 2.80 25.90 12.02
N ARG A 190 3.28 24.65 12.16
CA ARG A 190 3.98 24.15 13.32
C ARG A 190 5.08 23.20 12.89
N SER A 191 6.24 23.32 13.53
CA SER A 191 7.31 22.33 13.40
C SER A 191 6.89 20.97 13.98
N ALA A 192 7.56 19.90 13.54
CA ALA A 192 7.34 18.56 14.11
C ALA A 192 7.56 18.51 15.63
N SER A 193 8.55 19.24 16.16
CA SER A 193 8.80 19.30 17.60
C SER A 193 7.65 19.98 18.36
N GLU A 194 7.03 21.00 17.77
CA GLU A 194 5.83 21.65 18.32
C GLU A 194 4.60 20.74 18.25
N LEU A 195 4.43 20.00 17.16
CA LEU A 195 3.34 19.01 17.02
C LEU A 195 3.51 17.88 18.06
N LEU A 196 4.73 17.37 18.25
CA LEU A 196 5.00 16.33 19.24
C LEU A 196 4.76 16.82 20.67
N ARG A 197 5.20 18.04 21.01
CA ARG A 197 4.91 18.67 22.31
C ARG A 197 3.42 18.94 22.53
N ALA A 198 2.64 19.11 21.46
CA ALA A 198 1.19 19.30 21.56
C ALA A 198 0.50 18.12 22.25
N PHE A 199 0.95 16.89 21.97
CA PHE A 199 0.41 15.69 22.63
C PHE A 199 0.50 15.77 24.15
N LEU A 200 1.64 16.22 24.67
CA LEU A 200 1.87 16.34 26.12
C LEU A 200 1.01 17.42 26.78
N SER A 201 0.42 18.32 25.99
CA SER A 201 -0.41 19.43 26.47
C SER A 201 -1.91 19.16 26.28
N ASP A 202 -2.30 18.02 25.71
CA ASP A 202 -3.70 17.67 25.51
C ASP A 202 -4.36 17.32 26.85
N GLY A 203 -5.43 18.04 27.20
CA GLY A 203 -6.06 17.91 28.53
C GLY A 203 -6.84 16.61 28.75
N ALA A 204 -7.40 16.03 27.68
CA ALA A 204 -8.15 14.77 27.71
C ALA A 204 -8.10 14.09 26.34
N PRO A 205 -6.93 13.58 25.92
CA PRO A 205 -6.77 13.01 24.60
C PRO A 205 -7.49 11.67 24.49
N GLN A 206 -8.10 11.43 23.32
CA GLN A 206 -8.82 10.20 23.02
C GLN A 206 -8.41 9.65 21.66
N VAL A 207 -8.27 8.33 21.58
CA VAL A 207 -8.22 7.62 20.30
C VAL A 207 -9.63 7.19 19.96
N LEU A 208 -10.08 7.50 18.75
CA LEU A 208 -11.31 6.93 18.21
C LEU A 208 -10.99 5.55 17.67
N ALA A 209 -11.70 4.54 18.11
CA ALA A 209 -11.46 3.16 17.71
C ALA A 209 -12.74 2.43 17.30
N GLN A 210 -12.63 1.46 16.39
CA GLN A 210 -13.75 0.68 15.88
C GLN A 210 -13.38 -0.81 15.76
N PRO A 211 -14.37 -1.73 15.75
CA PRO A 211 -14.12 -3.14 15.45
C PRO A 211 -13.51 -3.33 14.06
N SER A 212 -12.87 -4.47 13.83
CA SER A 212 -12.35 -4.78 12.49
C SER A 212 -13.47 -4.86 11.45
N GLU A 213 -13.16 -4.59 10.18
CA GLU A 213 -14.11 -4.81 9.08
C GLU A 213 -14.63 -6.24 9.04
N TRP A 214 -13.78 -7.20 9.43
CA TRP A 214 -14.18 -8.59 9.53
C TRP A 214 -15.24 -8.81 10.60
N ASP A 215 -15.04 -8.28 11.81
CA ASP A 215 -16.02 -8.38 12.91
C ASP A 215 -17.34 -7.68 12.56
N MET A 216 -17.28 -6.53 11.89
CA MET A 216 -18.48 -5.82 11.44
C MET A 216 -19.26 -6.66 10.41
N ALA A 217 -18.58 -7.24 9.44
CA ALA A 217 -19.21 -8.00 8.37
C ALA A 217 -19.70 -9.40 8.79
N HIS A 218 -19.01 -10.06 9.74
CA HIS A 218 -19.23 -11.48 10.06
C HIS A 218 -19.73 -11.75 11.48
N ALA A 219 -19.42 -10.87 12.43
CA ALA A 219 -19.84 -11.01 13.83
C ALA A 219 -20.95 -10.02 14.23
N GLY A 220 -21.34 -9.12 13.32
CA GLY A 220 -22.36 -8.11 13.59
C GLY A 220 -21.94 -7.05 14.59
N ALA A 221 -20.61 -6.81 14.72
CA ALA A 221 -20.09 -5.76 15.58
C ALA A 221 -20.57 -4.38 15.09
N PRO A 222 -20.95 -3.46 16.00
CA PRO A 222 -21.41 -2.13 15.61
C PRO A 222 -20.26 -1.32 14.99
N ALA A 223 -20.57 -0.57 13.95
CA ALA A 223 -19.63 0.31 13.26
C ALA A 223 -19.46 1.69 13.96
N ASP A 224 -19.88 1.80 15.22
CA ASP A 224 -19.80 3.04 15.98
C ASP A 224 -18.36 3.30 16.44
N GLU A 225 -17.92 4.56 16.33
CA GLU A 225 -16.63 4.99 16.90
C GLU A 225 -16.70 5.02 18.42
N VAL A 226 -15.78 4.29 19.06
CA VAL A 226 -15.66 4.23 20.52
C VAL A 226 -14.48 5.11 20.93
N PRO A 227 -14.71 6.20 21.71
CA PRO A 227 -13.63 7.00 22.24
C PRO A 227 -12.90 6.26 23.38
N ILE A 228 -11.60 6.05 23.21
CA ILE A 228 -10.72 5.44 24.20
C ILE A 228 -9.84 6.53 24.81
N ALA A 229 -9.95 6.75 26.12
CA ALA A 229 -9.08 7.67 26.83
C ALA A 229 -7.63 7.17 26.80
N VAL A 230 -6.70 8.06 26.46
CA VAL A 230 -5.28 7.75 26.40
C VAL A 230 -4.44 8.80 27.12
N HIS A 231 -3.14 8.51 27.26
CA HIS A 231 -2.16 9.39 27.87
C HIS A 231 -0.90 9.47 27.00
N HIS A 232 -0.19 10.59 27.13
CA HIS A 232 1.09 10.83 26.47
C HIS A 232 2.15 11.12 27.54
N VAL A 233 3.27 10.38 27.50
CA VAL A 233 4.25 10.33 28.58
C VAL A 233 5.63 10.66 28.04
N ALA A 234 6.17 11.81 28.43
CA ALA A 234 7.53 12.21 28.09
C ALA A 234 8.56 11.42 28.91
N MET A 235 9.60 10.88 28.26
CA MET A 235 10.66 10.12 28.93
C MET A 235 11.81 11.01 29.43
N SER A 236 11.80 12.30 29.02
CA SER A 236 12.48 13.45 29.62
C SER A 236 14.00 13.34 29.92
N ALA A 237 14.73 12.49 29.22
CA ALA A 237 16.19 12.52 29.24
C ALA A 237 16.72 13.68 28.37
N PRO A 238 17.85 14.32 28.71
CA PRO A 238 18.54 15.18 27.74
C PRO A 238 19.11 14.32 26.61
N LEU A 239 19.22 14.90 25.40
CA LEU A 239 19.96 14.28 24.30
C LEU A 239 21.47 14.26 24.62
N PRO A 240 22.15 13.10 24.64
CA PRO A 240 23.59 13.04 24.86
C PRO A 240 24.37 13.79 23.78
N GLU A 241 25.45 14.48 24.16
CA GLU A 241 26.27 15.27 23.23
C GLU A 241 26.88 14.44 22.08
N SER A 242 27.20 13.17 22.35
CA SER A 242 27.66 12.22 21.33
C SER A 242 26.62 12.03 20.23
N TRP A 243 25.35 11.85 20.59
CA TRP A 243 24.24 11.73 19.64
C TRP A 243 23.95 13.05 18.95
N ARG A 244 23.98 14.18 19.66
CA ARG A 244 23.85 15.51 19.04
C ARG A 244 24.89 15.71 17.93
N THR A 245 26.16 15.46 18.25
CA THR A 245 27.27 15.60 17.29
C THR A 245 27.12 14.64 16.12
N HIS A 246 26.76 13.38 16.39
CA HIS A 246 26.56 12.38 15.36
C HIS A 246 25.43 12.76 14.40
N LEU A 247 24.24 13.10 14.90
CA LEU A 247 23.11 13.50 14.05
C LEU A 247 23.41 14.79 13.27
N ALA A 248 24.10 15.76 13.88
CA ALA A 248 24.46 17.00 13.21
C ALA A 248 25.45 16.81 12.03
N ALA A 249 26.16 15.69 11.97
CA ALA A 249 27.04 15.36 10.85
C ALA A 249 26.27 14.95 9.58
N TYR A 250 24.98 14.64 9.70
CA TYR A 250 24.16 14.12 8.61
C TYR A 250 22.95 15.03 8.34
N PRO A 251 22.88 15.72 7.18
CA PRO A 251 21.71 16.53 6.83
C PRO A 251 20.39 15.75 6.81
N SER A 252 20.44 14.46 6.45
CA SER A 252 19.32 13.51 6.49
C SER A 252 18.73 13.31 7.89
N ALA A 253 19.50 13.56 8.96
CA ALA A 253 19.06 13.42 10.34
C ALA A 253 18.63 14.75 11.00
N ALA A 254 18.66 15.87 10.27
CA ALA A 254 18.43 17.20 10.84
C ALA A 254 17.05 17.35 11.51
N GLN A 255 16.00 16.79 10.91
CA GLN A 255 14.65 16.82 11.48
C GLN A 255 14.53 15.97 12.75
N LEU A 256 15.12 14.78 12.76
CA LEU A 256 15.17 13.93 13.94
C LEU A 256 15.91 14.63 15.09
N LEU A 257 17.07 15.23 14.79
CA LEU A 257 17.83 16.02 15.77
C LEU A 257 16.98 17.15 16.37
N ALA A 258 16.32 17.95 15.54
CA ALA A 258 15.50 19.07 16.00
C ALA A 258 14.38 18.63 16.96
N VAL A 259 13.79 17.45 16.74
CA VAL A 259 12.78 16.88 17.65
C VAL A 259 13.44 16.35 18.93
N TYR A 260 14.51 15.58 18.82
CA TYR A 260 15.17 14.95 19.97
C TYR A 260 15.91 15.92 20.89
N GLU A 261 16.29 17.10 20.40
CA GLU A 261 16.78 18.19 21.25
C GLU A 261 15.72 18.69 22.26
N HIS A 262 14.44 18.56 21.90
CA HIS A 262 13.32 18.98 22.74
C HIS A 262 12.68 17.81 23.48
N CYS A 263 12.71 16.62 22.91
CA CYS A 263 12.03 15.44 23.42
C CYS A 263 12.83 14.17 23.11
N ASN A 264 13.71 13.75 24.02
CA ASN A 264 14.43 12.48 23.91
C ASN A 264 13.55 11.32 24.40
N GLY A 265 12.62 10.91 23.55
CA GLY A 265 11.70 9.80 23.80
C GLY A 265 10.37 10.22 24.43
N ILE A 266 9.31 9.61 23.92
CA ILE A 266 7.93 9.83 24.34
C ILE A 266 7.10 8.60 23.99
N ALA A 267 6.25 8.19 24.94
CA ALA A 267 5.24 7.17 24.72
C ALA A 267 3.89 7.85 24.47
N LEU A 268 3.23 7.47 23.38
CA LEU A 268 2.00 8.07 22.90
C LEU A 268 0.87 7.04 22.93
N PHE A 269 -0.35 7.55 23.12
CA PHE A 269 -1.58 6.76 23.09
C PHE A 269 -1.60 5.64 24.15
N CYS A 270 -1.07 5.91 25.35
CA CYS A 270 -1.01 4.94 26.44
C CYS A 270 -2.38 4.79 27.09
N THR A 271 -2.94 3.58 27.17
CA THR A 271 -4.15 3.35 27.99
C THR A 271 -3.84 3.37 29.49
N HIS A 272 -2.58 3.12 29.85
CA HIS A 272 -2.10 3.18 31.22
C HIS A 272 -0.81 4.02 31.30
N PRO A 273 -0.84 5.21 31.95
CA PRO A 273 0.28 6.17 31.89
C PRO A 273 1.55 5.69 32.60
N HIS A 274 1.46 4.63 33.41
CA HIS A 274 2.59 4.04 34.12
C HIS A 274 3.09 2.74 33.49
N ASP A 275 2.44 2.25 32.43
CA ASP A 275 2.84 1.06 31.71
C ASP A 275 3.13 1.40 30.25
N LEU A 276 4.41 1.51 29.91
CA LEU A 276 4.85 1.81 28.54
C LEU A 276 4.51 0.69 27.54
N ARG A 277 4.18 -0.53 28.01
CA ARG A 277 3.68 -1.59 27.12
C ARG A 277 2.26 -1.31 26.61
N SER A 278 1.54 -0.42 27.29
CA SER A 278 0.21 0.02 26.86
C SER A 278 0.24 1.14 25.81
N ALA A 279 1.42 1.65 25.46
CA ALA A 279 1.55 2.70 24.46
C ALA A 279 1.19 2.16 23.07
N GLY A 280 0.43 2.93 22.30
CA GLY A 280 0.23 2.65 20.88
C GLY A 280 1.49 2.92 20.06
N PHE A 281 2.31 3.89 20.45
CA PHE A 281 3.57 4.21 19.79
C PHE A 281 4.60 4.75 20.78
N VAL A 282 5.86 4.35 20.63
CA VAL A 282 6.97 4.88 21.41
C VAL A 282 8.03 5.42 20.49
N PHE A 283 8.34 6.72 20.61
CA PHE A 283 9.62 7.25 20.18
C PHE A 283 10.66 6.82 21.21
N LEU A 284 11.60 5.98 20.77
CA LEU A 284 12.63 5.41 21.61
C LEU A 284 13.60 6.51 22.07
N PRO A 285 13.93 6.58 23.37
CA PRO A 285 14.99 7.44 23.82
C PRO A 285 16.35 6.95 23.28
N THR A 286 17.28 7.86 23.03
CA THR A 286 18.54 7.57 22.32
C THR A 286 19.42 6.51 22.98
N HIS A 287 19.24 6.24 24.27
CA HIS A 287 19.97 5.16 24.96
C HIS A 287 19.52 3.75 24.55
N GLN A 288 18.38 3.63 23.84
CA GLN A 288 17.84 2.35 23.35
C GLN A 288 18.10 2.15 21.85
N TRP A 289 18.58 3.16 21.12
CA TRP A 289 18.73 3.07 19.66
C TRP A 289 19.71 2.00 19.21
N ASP A 290 20.84 1.81 19.92
CA ASP A 290 21.82 0.79 19.56
C ASP A 290 21.28 -0.64 19.76
N GLU A 291 20.56 -0.88 20.86
CA GLU A 291 19.88 -2.16 21.14
C GLU A 291 18.78 -2.42 20.11
N ALA A 292 17.91 -1.44 19.88
CA ALA A 292 16.84 -1.54 18.88
C ALA A 292 17.39 -1.79 17.46
N ARG A 293 18.49 -1.12 17.07
CA ARG A 293 19.16 -1.37 15.79
C ARG A 293 19.72 -2.79 15.73
N ALA A 294 20.33 -3.29 16.81
CA ALA A 294 20.87 -4.65 16.84
C ALA A 294 19.76 -5.70 16.70
N GLU A 295 18.66 -5.56 17.44
CA GLU A 295 17.48 -6.43 17.33
C GLU A 295 16.87 -6.39 15.93
N MET A 296 16.70 -5.19 15.36
CA MET A 296 16.19 -5.01 14.00
C MET A 296 17.08 -5.74 12.97
N LEU A 297 18.41 -5.54 13.03
CA LEU A 297 19.33 -6.17 12.08
C LEU A 297 19.34 -7.69 12.22
N ASP A 298 19.26 -8.20 13.45
CA ASP A 298 19.16 -9.65 13.72
C ASP A 298 17.87 -10.23 13.13
N TRP A 299 16.74 -9.56 13.33
CA TRP A 299 15.45 -9.98 12.76
C TRP A 299 15.47 -9.97 11.23
N LEU A 300 15.87 -8.86 10.62
CA LEU A 300 15.95 -8.74 9.16
C LEU A 300 16.83 -9.84 8.55
N SER A 301 18.00 -10.09 9.15
CA SER A 301 18.93 -11.12 8.66
C SER A 301 18.38 -12.54 8.85
N SER A 302 17.61 -12.78 9.91
CA SER A 302 17.12 -14.12 10.28
C SER A 302 15.76 -14.48 9.70
N VAL A 303 14.99 -13.50 9.25
CA VAL A 303 13.62 -13.68 8.77
C VAL A 303 13.49 -13.24 7.31
N ASP A 304 13.72 -11.96 7.04
CA ASP A 304 13.44 -11.39 5.71
C ASP A 304 14.53 -11.72 4.69
N PHE A 305 15.78 -11.78 5.15
CA PHE A 305 16.96 -12.09 4.33
C PHE A 305 17.60 -13.43 4.71
N GLN A 306 16.82 -14.35 5.31
CA GLN A 306 17.33 -15.63 5.83
C GLN A 306 18.06 -16.50 4.78
N ASP A 307 17.64 -16.40 3.51
CA ASP A 307 18.21 -17.18 2.41
C ASP A 307 19.57 -16.62 1.94
N ASP A 308 19.78 -15.32 2.12
CA ASP A 308 21.02 -14.61 1.77
C ASP A 308 21.23 -13.38 2.67
N PRO A 309 21.75 -13.55 3.90
CA PRO A 309 21.93 -12.43 4.84
C PRO A 309 22.88 -11.34 4.33
N ASP A 310 23.77 -11.67 3.40
CA ASP A 310 24.69 -10.73 2.77
C ASP A 310 23.98 -9.82 1.75
N SER A 311 22.77 -10.17 1.34
CA SER A 311 21.92 -9.33 0.49
C SER A 311 21.21 -8.19 1.24
N LEU A 312 21.29 -8.17 2.59
CA LEU A 312 20.76 -7.06 3.38
C LEU A 312 21.41 -5.74 2.95
N PRO A 313 20.64 -4.73 2.49
CA PRO A 313 21.23 -3.53 1.93
C PRO A 313 22.11 -2.78 2.94
N ALA A 314 23.31 -2.39 2.50
CA ALA A 314 24.32 -1.76 3.38
C ALA A 314 23.80 -0.49 4.09
N TRP A 315 22.91 0.26 3.45
CA TRP A 315 22.33 1.48 4.00
C TRP A 315 21.50 1.21 5.27
N VAL A 316 20.93 0.01 5.45
CA VAL A 316 20.14 -0.36 6.64
C VAL A 316 20.98 -0.28 7.90
N ARG A 317 22.29 -0.58 7.81
CA ARG A 317 23.23 -0.51 8.94
C ARG A 317 23.45 0.91 9.45
N SER A 318 23.20 1.92 8.61
CA SER A 318 23.24 3.33 9.00
C SER A 318 21.94 3.80 9.68
N ALA A 319 20.86 3.01 9.59
CA ALA A 319 19.55 3.47 10.04
C ALA A 319 19.45 3.57 11.56
N ILE A 320 18.75 4.61 12.00
CA ILE A 320 18.40 4.83 13.39
C ILE A 320 17.01 4.23 13.62
N ALA A 321 16.93 3.21 14.48
CA ALA A 321 15.68 2.68 14.98
C ALA A 321 15.12 3.62 16.05
N PHE A 322 14.31 4.60 15.62
CA PHE A 322 13.86 5.69 16.49
C PHE A 322 12.50 5.42 17.13
N GLY A 323 11.70 4.49 16.61
CA GLY A 323 10.35 4.27 17.11
C GLY A 323 9.90 2.82 17.01
N LYS A 324 8.91 2.45 17.82
CA LYS A 324 8.29 1.12 17.81
C LYS A 324 6.86 1.14 18.32
N ILE A 325 6.11 0.12 17.93
CA ILE A 325 4.87 -0.28 18.60
C ILE A 325 5.26 -1.37 19.61
N PRO A 326 5.00 -1.20 20.92
CA PRO A 326 5.28 -2.24 21.92
C PRO A 326 4.60 -3.57 21.56
N GLY A 327 5.37 -4.66 21.61
CA GLY A 327 4.89 -5.99 21.25
C GLY A 327 5.05 -6.35 19.76
N ASP A 328 5.42 -5.40 18.92
CA ASP A 328 5.80 -5.64 17.53
C ASP A 328 7.32 -5.94 17.41
N ALA A 329 7.68 -6.76 16.42
CA ALA A 329 9.06 -7.00 16.01
C ALA A 329 9.60 -5.91 15.06
N SER A 330 8.71 -5.05 14.54
CA SER A 330 9.03 -4.03 13.55
C SER A 330 9.47 -2.72 14.22
N TYR A 331 10.47 -2.07 13.61
CA TYR A 331 11.01 -0.80 14.06
C TYR A 331 10.78 0.30 13.01
N TRP A 332 10.37 1.48 13.48
CA TRP A 332 10.36 2.68 12.66
C TRP A 332 11.77 3.25 12.58
N ILE A 333 12.28 3.37 11.36
CA ILE A 333 13.68 3.68 11.10
C ILE A 333 13.87 4.89 10.20
N LEU A 334 15.00 5.56 10.41
CA LEU A 334 15.48 6.67 9.59
C LEU A 334 16.91 6.35 9.12
N PRO A 335 17.11 5.88 7.88
CA PRO A 335 18.43 5.80 7.27
C PRO A 335 19.09 7.18 7.23
N ILE A 336 20.35 7.27 7.63
CA ILE A 336 21.12 8.53 7.54
C ILE A 336 22.03 8.56 6.30
N GLU A 337 22.26 7.41 5.67
CA GLU A 337 23.03 7.26 4.43
C GLU A 337 22.25 6.42 3.39
N GLY A 338 22.67 6.48 2.13
CA GLY A 338 22.10 5.67 1.04
C GLY A 338 20.87 6.27 0.35
N PRO A 339 20.18 5.49 -0.50
CA PRO A 339 19.07 5.97 -1.35
C PRO A 339 17.85 6.44 -0.54
N PHE A 340 17.66 5.90 0.67
CA PHE A 340 16.57 6.25 1.58
C PHE A 340 16.99 7.24 2.68
N ALA A 341 18.16 7.88 2.56
CA ALA A 341 18.64 8.82 3.56
C ALA A 341 17.62 9.93 3.86
N GLY A 342 17.22 10.05 5.12
CA GLY A 342 16.25 11.04 5.61
C GLY A 342 14.78 10.66 5.41
N GLN A 343 14.49 9.50 4.80
CA GLN A 343 13.14 8.98 4.65
C GLN A 343 12.79 8.04 5.81
N VAL A 344 11.50 7.82 6.06
CA VAL A 344 11.03 6.96 7.16
C VAL A 344 10.43 5.67 6.63
N LEU A 345 10.89 4.57 7.21
CA LEU A 345 10.53 3.21 6.84
C LEU A 345 10.12 2.42 8.10
N LEU A 346 9.32 1.37 7.90
CA LEU A 346 9.04 0.31 8.85
C LEU A 346 9.88 -0.92 8.48
N SER A 347 10.77 -1.34 9.39
CA SER A 347 11.87 -2.27 9.09
C SER A 347 11.43 -3.53 8.31
N ASN A 348 10.41 -4.23 8.78
CA ASN A 348 10.09 -5.59 8.31
C ASN A 348 9.27 -5.58 7.00
N GLU A 349 8.64 -4.46 6.66
CA GLU A 349 7.80 -4.36 5.46
C GLU A 349 8.51 -3.58 4.35
N ASP A 350 9.17 -2.48 4.73
CA ASP A 350 9.59 -1.47 3.76
C ASP A 350 11.03 -1.70 3.27
N VAL A 351 11.88 -2.35 4.07
CA VAL A 351 13.28 -2.63 3.70
C VAL A 351 13.36 -3.64 2.56
N SER A 352 12.61 -4.74 2.65
CA SER A 352 12.55 -5.77 1.62
C SER A 352 11.80 -5.30 0.37
N ALA A 353 10.80 -4.42 0.55
CA ALA A 353 10.06 -3.80 -0.55
C ALA A 353 10.81 -2.63 -1.23
N GLU A 354 11.96 -2.20 -0.69
CA GLU A 354 12.71 -1.03 -1.15
C GLU A 354 11.80 0.19 -1.36
N SER A 355 10.95 0.48 -0.39
CA SER A 355 10.01 1.61 -0.44
C SER A 355 10.02 2.39 0.87
N SER A 356 9.49 3.61 0.86
CA SER A 356 9.36 4.41 2.08
C SER A 356 7.91 4.80 2.32
N ARG A 357 7.52 4.86 3.61
CA ARG A 357 6.17 5.29 4.02
C ARG A 357 6.04 6.80 4.06
N TYR A 358 7.09 7.47 4.52
CA TYR A 358 7.11 8.92 4.59
C TYR A 358 8.40 9.47 3.99
N ALA A 359 8.24 10.52 3.20
CA ALA A 359 9.35 11.19 2.55
C ALA A 359 10.36 11.79 3.54
N ASN A 360 9.96 12.06 4.78
CA ASN A 360 10.81 12.61 5.84
C ASN A 360 10.22 12.44 7.25
N PHE A 361 11.02 12.72 8.28
CA PHE A 361 10.64 12.55 9.69
C PHE A 361 9.52 13.48 10.13
N ASP A 362 9.52 14.74 9.66
CA ASP A 362 8.47 15.71 9.99
C ASP A 362 7.09 15.23 9.51
N SER A 363 7.03 14.65 8.31
CA SER A 363 5.82 14.05 7.73
C SER A 363 5.28 12.91 8.61
N LEU A 364 6.15 12.07 9.17
CA LEU A 364 5.71 11.02 10.11
C LEU A 364 5.10 11.65 11.37
N VAL A 365 5.76 12.63 11.99
CA VAL A 365 5.25 13.25 13.24
C VAL A 365 3.91 13.96 13.01
N ALA A 366 3.77 14.68 11.90
CA ALA A 366 2.52 15.32 11.52
C ALA A 366 1.41 14.30 11.21
N THR A 367 1.75 13.20 10.52
CA THR A 367 0.79 12.12 10.28
C THR A 367 0.35 11.47 11.58
N LEU A 368 1.27 11.22 12.52
CA LEU A 368 0.92 10.68 13.84
C LEU A 368 -0.05 11.57 14.60
N ARG A 369 0.03 12.89 14.41
CA ARG A 369 -0.87 13.86 15.03
C ARG A 369 -2.26 13.91 14.40
N LEU A 370 -2.33 13.85 13.07
CA LEU A 370 -3.57 14.09 12.33
C LEU A 370 -4.30 12.79 11.99
N PHE A 371 -3.55 11.74 11.67
CA PHE A 371 -4.02 10.46 11.17
C PHE A 371 -3.26 9.30 11.84
N PRO A 372 -3.28 9.19 13.19
CA PRO A 372 -2.49 8.18 13.88
C PRO A 372 -2.80 6.75 13.45
N GLN A 373 -4.01 6.47 12.99
CA GLN A 373 -4.38 5.15 12.47
C GLN A 373 -3.46 4.68 11.32
N ASP A 374 -2.92 5.60 10.52
CA ASP A 374 -2.03 5.25 9.41
C ASP A 374 -0.66 4.71 9.92
N ILE A 375 -0.29 5.05 11.16
CA ILE A 375 0.93 4.56 11.84
C ILE A 375 0.60 3.41 12.79
N LEU A 376 -0.44 3.54 13.60
CA LEU A 376 -0.84 2.53 14.60
C LEU A 376 -1.41 1.25 13.96
N GLY A 377 -1.93 1.36 12.73
CA GLY A 377 -2.34 0.22 11.91
C GLY A 377 -1.19 -0.42 11.12
N SER A 378 0.03 0.13 11.20
CA SER A 378 1.21 -0.43 10.54
C SER A 378 1.97 -1.34 11.52
N GLY A 379 2.01 -2.64 11.23
CA GLY A 379 2.67 -3.64 12.07
C GLY A 379 1.85 -4.04 13.33
N GLY A 380 1.70 -5.35 13.56
CA GLY A 380 1.13 -5.93 14.80
C GLY A 380 -0.35 -5.63 15.14
N TYR A 381 -0.96 -4.63 14.48
CA TYR A 381 -2.27 -4.04 14.75
C TYR A 381 -2.48 -3.65 16.22
N VAL A 382 -2.23 -2.38 16.57
CA VAL A 382 -2.60 -1.85 17.89
C VAL A 382 -4.10 -1.98 18.07
N SER A 383 -4.49 -2.69 19.13
CA SER A 383 -5.89 -2.81 19.53
C SER A 383 -6.10 -2.36 20.96
N TYR A 384 -7.28 -1.79 21.19
CA TYR A 384 -7.75 -1.30 22.47
C TYR A 384 -8.91 -2.18 22.93
N MET A 385 -8.96 -2.45 24.23
CA MET A 385 -10.08 -3.14 24.85
C MET A 385 -10.97 -2.11 25.54
N SER A 386 -12.28 -2.23 25.36
CA SER A 386 -13.27 -1.49 26.14
C SER A 386 -14.10 -2.47 26.95
N ALA A 387 -14.41 -2.15 28.20
CA ALA A 387 -15.22 -3.01 29.06
C ALA A 387 -16.63 -3.26 28.48
N ASP A 388 -17.12 -2.31 27.68
CA ASP A 388 -18.45 -2.34 27.09
C ASP A 388 -18.45 -2.93 25.66
N HIS A 389 -17.28 -3.33 25.14
CA HIS A 389 -17.15 -3.84 23.77
C HIS A 389 -16.49 -5.23 23.73
N PRO A 390 -17.17 -6.27 23.21
CA PRO A 390 -16.65 -7.64 23.24
C PRO A 390 -15.55 -7.92 22.20
N HIS A 391 -15.34 -7.01 21.25
CA HIS A 391 -14.33 -7.13 20.20
C HIS A 391 -13.14 -6.20 20.45
N ALA A 392 -11.99 -6.58 19.91
CA ALA A 392 -10.84 -5.71 19.79
C ALA A 392 -11.20 -4.46 18.97
N LEU A 393 -10.77 -3.29 19.45
CA LEU A 393 -11.02 -2.01 18.79
C LEU A 393 -9.73 -1.46 18.19
N TYR A 394 -9.75 -1.09 16.92
CA TYR A 394 -8.61 -0.60 16.16
C TYR A 394 -8.72 0.91 15.94
N PRO A 395 -7.61 1.66 16.01
CA PRO A 395 -7.63 3.10 15.86
C PRO A 395 -8.13 3.51 14.47
N VAL A 396 -9.05 4.49 14.42
CA VAL A 396 -9.56 5.11 13.19
C VAL A 396 -9.39 6.64 13.20
N GLY A 397 -9.06 7.22 14.36
CA GLY A 397 -8.82 8.65 14.49
C GLY A 397 -8.30 9.05 15.87
N TYR A 398 -8.14 10.36 16.07
CA TYR A 398 -7.67 10.94 17.32
C TYR A 398 -8.34 12.28 17.59
N GLU A 399 -8.85 12.42 18.81
CA GLU A 399 -9.46 13.65 19.29
C GLU A 399 -8.62 14.24 20.40
N SER A 400 -8.37 15.54 20.26
CA SER A 400 -7.87 16.36 21.35
C SER A 400 -8.75 17.61 21.48
N PRO A 401 -9.17 17.99 22.70
CA PRO A 401 -9.90 19.22 22.95
C PRO A 401 -9.19 20.47 22.40
N SER A 402 -7.87 20.41 22.25
CA SER A 402 -7.01 21.48 21.76
C SER A 402 -7.04 21.66 20.23
N VAL A 403 -7.64 20.71 19.49
CA VAL A 403 -7.65 20.69 18.01
C VAL A 403 -8.97 21.22 17.42
N CYS A 404 -10.05 21.30 18.22
CA CYS A 404 -11.36 21.82 17.78
C CYS A 404 -11.46 23.36 17.75
N GLN A 405 -10.35 24.09 17.88
CA GLN A 405 -10.31 25.55 17.77
C GLN A 405 -9.26 25.97 16.75
N ASN A 406 -9.55 25.82 15.45
CA ASN A 406 -9.07 26.69 14.37
C ASN A 406 -9.84 26.45 13.08
#